data_AF-A0A1I7RYI5-F1
#
_entry.id   AF-A0A1I7RYI5-F1
#
_cell.length_a   1.000
_cell.length_b   1.000
_cell.length_c   1.000
_cell.angle_alpha   90.00
_cell.angle_beta   90.00
_cell.angle_gamma   90.00
#
_symmetry.space_group_name_H-M   'P 1'
#
loop_
_entity.id
_entity.type
_entity.pdbx_description
1 polymer ?
#
loop_
_entity_poly.entity_id
_entity_poly.type
_entity_poly.pdbx_seq_one_letter_code
_entity_poly.pdbx_strand_id
1 'polypeptide(L)'
;MKLAIGCLALLAVAQVQAQLPARDVIQKLLKRSGIDISAYSSHDFDLDAQRNVLELLQKYNLYDELVSALNKAHDLLIALNDQKDIEGPKLGLVITALKGLRHRLAAKANEDELRVLDGEIDVLSAVRRDGTNALALKKANAILKAGRPDLNISNADLKKSFLKNILESYQSAAPQGGRNPRQVVRASIDALLNLDAAHPLSSSLGQLIAALKEQNDFAQKINHGNGTEIGKQIAVLELAKAHQDDSILDGLSGKALSLYEDLVENLKDLKKELK
;
A
#
# COMPACT_ATOMS: atom_id res chain seq x y z
N MET A 1 -12.96 44.56 -20.14
CA MET A 1 -11.86 43.57 -20.09
C MET A 1 -11.02 43.56 -18.81
N LYS A 2 -10.89 44.64 -18.02
CA LYS A 2 -10.07 44.64 -16.79
C LYS A 2 -10.68 43.96 -15.55
N LEU A 3 -12.00 43.72 -15.53
CA LEU A 3 -12.71 43.05 -14.41
C LEU A 3 -12.61 41.52 -14.44
N ALA A 4 -12.42 40.90 -15.61
CA ALA A 4 -12.35 39.43 -15.74
C ALA A 4 -11.00 38.86 -15.26
N ILE A 5 -9.90 39.61 -15.42
CA ILE A 5 -8.55 39.20 -15.01
C ILE A 5 -8.40 39.24 -13.48
N GLY A 6 -9.02 40.22 -12.81
CA GLY A 6 -9.04 40.28 -11.34
C GLY A 6 -9.79 39.11 -10.70
N CYS A 7 -10.90 38.66 -11.32
CA CYS A 7 -11.68 37.53 -10.83
C CYS A 7 -10.93 36.19 -11.01
N LEU A 8 -10.23 35.99 -12.13
CA LEU A 8 -9.39 34.82 -12.37
C LEU A 8 -8.16 34.76 -11.45
N ALA A 9 -7.53 35.91 -11.16
CA ALA A 9 -6.41 35.98 -10.21
C ALA A 9 -6.87 35.72 -8.77
N LEU A 10 -8.05 36.20 -8.36
CA LEU A 10 -8.65 35.92 -7.06
C LEU A 10 -9.11 34.45 -6.93
N LEU A 11 -9.63 33.84 -7.98
CA LEU A 11 -9.96 32.40 -8.04
C LEU A 11 -8.70 31.53 -7.96
N ALA A 12 -7.64 31.89 -8.69
CA ALA A 12 -6.37 31.18 -8.63
C ALA A 12 -5.70 31.32 -7.24
N VAL A 13 -5.72 32.52 -6.64
CA VAL A 13 -5.19 32.74 -5.28
C VAL A 13 -6.04 32.02 -4.22
N ALA A 14 -7.37 31.97 -4.37
CA ALA A 14 -8.24 31.22 -3.47
C ALA A 14 -8.05 29.69 -3.61
N GLN A 15 -7.83 29.18 -4.81
CA GLN A 15 -7.46 27.78 -5.04
C GLN A 15 -6.08 27.45 -4.46
N VAL A 16 -5.09 28.32 -4.64
CA VAL A 16 -3.75 28.16 -4.04
C VAL A 16 -3.80 28.25 -2.51
N GLN A 17 -4.63 29.12 -1.93
CA GLN A 17 -4.79 29.24 -0.46
C GLN A 17 -5.55 28.06 0.15
N ALA A 18 -6.53 27.47 -0.56
CA ALA A 18 -7.24 26.27 -0.13
C ALA A 18 -6.38 24.98 -0.23
N GLN A 19 -5.37 24.97 -1.10
CA GLN A 19 -4.45 23.83 -1.29
C GLN A 19 -3.35 23.73 -0.22
N LEU A 20 -2.97 24.83 0.43
CA LEU A 20 -1.94 24.84 1.47
C LEU A 20 -2.31 23.95 2.68
N PRO A 21 -3.54 23.99 3.22
CA PRO A 21 -3.96 23.11 4.31
C PRO A 21 -3.96 21.61 3.97
N ALA A 22 -4.40 21.22 2.77
CA ALA A 22 -4.46 19.82 2.36
C ALA A 22 -3.06 19.20 2.22
N ARG A 23 -2.16 19.92 1.55
CA ARG A 23 -0.73 19.63 1.50
C ARG A 23 -0.12 19.40 2.88
N ASP A 24 -0.39 20.31 3.83
CA ASP A 24 0.14 20.22 5.19
C ASP A 24 -0.37 18.97 5.92
N VAL A 25 -1.63 18.59 5.70
CA VAL A 25 -2.20 17.36 6.24
C VAL A 25 -1.49 16.12 5.68
N ILE A 26 -1.33 16.03 4.36
CA ILE A 26 -0.63 14.91 3.71
C ILE A 26 0.82 14.81 4.22
N GLN A 27 1.52 15.94 4.29
CA GLN A 27 2.88 15.97 4.82
C GLN A 27 2.93 15.49 6.28
N LYS A 28 2.01 15.94 7.14
CA LYS A 28 1.92 15.49 8.54
C LYS A 28 1.63 14.00 8.64
N LEU A 29 0.71 13.46 7.83
CA LEU A 29 0.36 12.04 7.82
C LEU A 29 1.55 11.15 7.45
N LEU A 30 2.26 11.51 6.37
CA LEU A 30 3.42 10.76 5.90
C LEU A 30 4.60 10.89 6.87
N LYS A 31 4.86 12.09 7.39
CA LYS A 31 5.91 12.33 8.38
C LYS A 31 5.69 11.55 9.68
N ARG A 32 4.45 11.50 10.20
CA ARG A 32 4.10 10.69 11.38
C ARG A 32 4.26 9.19 11.13
N SER A 33 4.16 8.77 9.88
CA SER A 33 4.37 7.38 9.48
C SER A 33 5.83 7.08 9.07
N GLY A 34 6.76 7.99 9.38
CA GLY A 34 8.20 7.80 9.17
C GLY A 34 8.69 8.05 7.74
N ILE A 35 7.83 8.60 6.88
CA ILE A 35 8.12 8.99 5.49
C ILE A 35 8.38 10.49 5.48
N ASP A 36 9.65 10.88 5.37
CA ASP A 36 10.02 12.28 5.24
C ASP A 36 9.90 12.70 3.77
N ILE A 37 8.95 13.57 3.49
CA ILE A 37 8.73 14.14 2.15
C ILE A 37 8.82 15.65 2.21
N SER A 38 9.39 16.22 1.16
CA SER A 38 9.43 17.65 1.00
C SER A 38 8.01 18.19 0.89
N ALA A 39 7.82 19.43 1.35
CA ALA A 39 6.54 20.08 1.23
C ALA A 39 6.17 20.32 -0.25
N TYR A 40 7.13 20.31 -1.17
CA TYR A 40 6.86 20.31 -2.62
C TYR A 40 6.24 18.96 -3.05
N SER A 41 6.84 17.84 -2.65
CA SER A 41 6.34 16.50 -3.00
C SER A 41 4.95 16.21 -2.41
N SER A 42 4.64 16.72 -1.21
CA SER A 42 3.29 16.58 -0.63
C SER A 42 2.24 17.39 -1.39
N HIS A 43 2.65 18.53 -1.96
CA HIS A 43 1.78 19.37 -2.76
C HIS A 43 1.49 18.72 -4.12
N ASP A 44 2.53 18.22 -4.78
CA ASP A 44 2.39 17.50 -6.06
C ASP A 44 1.49 16.25 -5.89
N PHE A 45 1.65 15.51 -4.79
CA PHE A 45 0.80 14.33 -4.51
C PHE A 45 -0.70 14.68 -4.45
N ASP A 46 -1.08 15.75 -3.75
CA ASP A 46 -2.47 16.21 -3.65
C ASP A 46 -2.98 16.76 -4.99
N LEU A 47 -2.17 17.59 -5.64
CA LEU A 47 -2.52 18.22 -6.90
C LEU A 47 -2.67 17.22 -8.04
N ASP A 48 -1.77 16.25 -8.14
CA ASP A 48 -1.82 15.24 -9.19
C ASP A 48 -3.10 14.40 -9.09
N ALA A 49 -3.52 14.03 -7.88
CA ALA A 49 -4.75 13.30 -7.67
C ALA A 49 -5.99 14.13 -8.01
N GLN A 50 -6.08 15.38 -7.51
CA GLN A 50 -7.21 16.26 -7.82
C GLN A 50 -7.29 16.57 -9.31
N ARG A 51 -6.16 16.90 -9.93
CA ARG A 51 -6.09 17.19 -11.36
C ARG A 51 -6.47 15.97 -12.18
N ASN A 52 -5.95 14.79 -11.84
CA ASN A 52 -6.33 13.55 -12.52
C ASN A 52 -7.84 13.30 -12.45
N VAL A 53 -8.45 13.46 -11.27
CA VAL A 53 -9.90 13.32 -11.13
C VAL A 53 -10.63 14.36 -11.99
N LEU A 54 -10.25 15.64 -11.95
CA LEU A 54 -10.90 16.69 -12.74
C LEU A 54 -10.79 16.43 -14.25
N GLU A 55 -9.64 15.97 -14.72
CA GLU A 55 -9.43 15.57 -16.11
C GLU A 55 -10.35 14.41 -16.50
N LEU A 56 -10.51 13.39 -15.64
CA LEU A 56 -11.46 12.30 -15.88
C LEU A 56 -12.92 12.78 -15.87
N LEU A 57 -13.28 13.68 -14.96
CA LEU A 57 -14.62 14.26 -14.90
C LEU A 57 -14.97 15.02 -16.18
N GLN A 58 -14.02 15.80 -16.71
CA GLN A 58 -14.21 16.50 -17.99
C GLN A 58 -14.26 15.51 -19.16
N LYS A 59 -13.33 14.56 -19.22
CA LYS A 59 -13.27 13.55 -20.28
C LYS A 59 -14.57 12.76 -20.43
N TYR A 60 -15.23 12.43 -19.32
CA TYR A 60 -16.47 11.65 -19.31
C TYR A 60 -17.75 12.47 -19.17
N ASN A 61 -17.66 13.81 -19.23
CA ASN A 61 -18.79 14.73 -19.02
C ASN A 61 -19.54 14.49 -17.68
N LEU A 62 -18.79 14.18 -16.62
CA LEU A 62 -19.29 13.93 -15.27
C LEU A 62 -19.06 15.12 -14.32
N TYR A 63 -18.55 16.25 -14.83
CA TYR A 63 -18.15 17.40 -14.01
C TYR A 63 -19.29 17.90 -13.12
N ASP A 64 -20.44 18.25 -13.70
CA ASP A 64 -21.59 18.79 -12.96
C ASP A 64 -22.16 17.79 -11.94
N GLU A 65 -21.99 16.48 -12.19
CA GLU A 65 -22.51 15.41 -11.33
C GLU A 65 -21.59 15.11 -10.14
N LEU A 66 -20.27 15.17 -10.34
CA LEU A 66 -19.27 14.60 -9.42
C LEU A 66 -18.32 15.63 -8.81
N VAL A 67 -18.24 16.86 -9.33
CA VAL A 67 -17.31 17.88 -8.78
C VAL A 67 -17.61 18.18 -7.31
N SER A 68 -18.89 18.17 -6.92
CA SER A 68 -19.29 18.35 -5.52
C SER A 68 -18.78 17.24 -4.60
N ALA A 69 -18.66 16.00 -5.11
CA ALA A 69 -18.11 14.88 -4.35
C ALA A 69 -16.59 14.98 -4.19
N LEU A 70 -15.88 15.44 -5.22
CA LEU A 70 -14.45 15.75 -5.14
C LEU A 70 -14.19 16.86 -4.10
N ASN A 71 -14.91 17.99 -4.21
CA ASN A 71 -14.76 19.10 -3.27
C ASN A 71 -15.04 18.66 -1.84
N LYS A 72 -16.09 17.86 -1.63
CA LYS A 72 -16.39 17.31 -0.30
C LYS A 72 -15.27 16.43 0.26
N ALA A 73 -14.64 15.59 -0.56
CA ALA A 73 -13.51 14.78 -0.12
C ALA A 73 -12.31 15.67 0.27
N HIS A 74 -12.04 16.72 -0.51
CA HIS A 74 -10.99 17.69 -0.24
C HIS A 74 -11.24 18.50 1.03
N ASP A 75 -12.47 19.00 1.24
CA ASP A 75 -12.86 19.73 2.45
C ASP A 75 -12.71 18.87 3.71
N LEU A 76 -13.06 17.57 3.61
CA LEU A 76 -12.85 16.61 4.70
C LEU A 76 -11.36 16.41 5.01
N LEU A 77 -10.50 16.40 3.99
CA LEU A 77 -9.05 16.29 4.15
C LEU A 77 -8.49 17.55 4.84
N ILE A 78 -8.86 18.75 4.39
CA ILE A 78 -8.48 20.02 5.00
C ILE A 78 -8.89 20.06 6.47
N ALA A 79 -10.11 19.64 6.79
CA ALA A 79 -10.64 19.63 8.15
C ALA A 79 -9.88 18.71 9.12
N LEU A 80 -9.02 17.81 8.61
CA LEU A 80 -8.10 17.03 9.45
C LEU A 80 -7.01 17.89 10.08
N ASN A 81 -6.65 19.04 9.49
CA ASN A 81 -5.56 19.88 10.00
C ASN A 81 -5.78 20.35 11.44
N ASP A 82 -7.05 20.55 11.81
CA ASP A 82 -7.49 20.98 13.15
C ASP A 82 -7.66 19.82 14.13
N GLN A 83 -7.41 18.57 13.70
CA GLN A 83 -7.60 17.39 14.53
C GLN A 83 -6.32 17.03 15.27
N LYS A 84 -6.46 16.73 16.56
CA LYS A 84 -5.35 16.13 17.35
C LYS A 84 -4.92 14.79 16.77
N ASP A 85 -5.90 13.98 16.34
CA ASP A 85 -5.73 12.64 15.80
C ASP A 85 -6.04 12.57 14.30
N ILE A 86 -5.09 13.02 13.48
CA ILE A 86 -5.24 13.07 12.02
C ILE A 86 -5.28 11.69 11.35
N GLU A 87 -4.80 10.63 12.01
CA GLU A 87 -4.81 9.24 11.50
C GLU A 87 -6.06 8.47 11.91
N GLY A 88 -6.95 9.07 12.70
CA GLY A 88 -8.08 8.40 13.36
C GLY A 88 -9.32 8.21 12.46
N PRO A 89 -10.50 8.03 13.08
CA PRO A 89 -11.75 7.78 12.36
C PRO A 89 -12.12 8.83 11.30
N LYS A 90 -11.76 10.10 11.51
CA LYS A 90 -12.04 11.19 10.57
C LYS A 90 -11.30 11.03 9.24
N LEU A 91 -10.09 10.48 9.24
CA LEU A 91 -9.39 10.10 8.00
C LEU A 91 -10.16 8.99 7.25
N GLY A 92 -10.84 8.10 7.98
CA GLY A 92 -11.74 7.11 7.39
C GLY A 92 -12.89 7.72 6.58
N LEU A 93 -13.36 8.93 6.95
CA LEU A 93 -14.39 9.64 6.18
C LEU A 93 -13.84 10.15 4.85
N VAL A 94 -12.61 10.67 4.84
CA VAL A 94 -11.90 11.08 3.61
C VAL A 94 -11.75 9.88 2.67
N ILE A 95 -11.22 8.77 3.19
CA ILE A 95 -11.03 7.53 2.42
C ILE A 95 -12.38 7.02 1.86
N THR A 96 -13.45 7.09 2.64
CA THR A 96 -14.79 6.66 2.20
C THR A 96 -15.31 7.56 1.08
N ALA A 97 -15.12 8.88 1.18
CA ALA A 97 -15.51 9.83 0.14
C ALA A 97 -14.75 9.58 -1.17
N LEU A 98 -13.42 9.40 -1.10
CA LEU A 98 -12.58 9.07 -2.26
C LEU A 98 -12.97 7.73 -2.89
N LYS A 99 -13.22 6.68 -2.09
CA LYS A 99 -13.72 5.39 -2.58
C LYS A 99 -15.07 5.51 -3.27
N GLY A 100 -15.98 6.35 -2.76
CA GLY A 100 -17.26 6.66 -3.40
C GLY A 100 -17.09 7.35 -4.75
N LEU A 101 -16.20 8.34 -4.82
CA LEU A 101 -15.85 9.03 -6.07
C LEU A 101 -15.25 8.06 -7.10
N ARG A 102 -14.29 7.26 -6.67
CA ARG A 102 -13.66 6.20 -7.47
C ARG A 102 -14.68 5.22 -8.02
N HIS A 103 -15.63 4.77 -7.20
CA HIS A 103 -16.68 3.84 -7.63
C HIS A 103 -17.55 4.43 -8.75
N ARG A 104 -17.92 5.72 -8.66
CA ARG A 104 -18.71 6.40 -9.69
C ARG A 104 -17.91 6.61 -10.97
N LEU A 105 -16.63 6.98 -10.88
CA LEU A 105 -15.75 7.11 -12.04
C LEU A 105 -15.53 5.77 -12.76
N ALA A 106 -15.43 4.67 -12.02
CA ALA A 106 -15.22 3.32 -12.58
C ALA A 106 -16.37 2.83 -13.47
N ALA A 107 -17.52 3.49 -13.48
CA ALA A 107 -18.58 3.22 -14.45
C ALA A 107 -18.22 3.65 -15.89
N LYS A 108 -17.18 4.49 -16.05
CA LYS A 108 -16.77 5.09 -17.34
C LYS A 108 -15.27 5.01 -17.60
N ALA A 109 -14.44 5.23 -16.58
CA ALA A 109 -12.99 5.14 -16.64
C ALA A 109 -12.53 3.69 -16.46
N ASN A 110 -11.46 3.31 -17.17
CA ASN A 110 -10.81 2.02 -16.94
C ASN A 110 -9.93 2.06 -15.67
N GLU A 111 -9.46 0.91 -15.20
CA GLU A 111 -8.66 0.82 -13.97
C GLU A 111 -7.33 1.61 -14.07
N ASP A 112 -6.70 1.65 -15.24
CA ASP A 112 -5.42 2.35 -15.44
C ASP A 112 -5.57 3.88 -15.33
N GLU A 113 -6.71 4.40 -15.76
CA GLU A 113 -7.05 5.81 -15.61
C GLU A 113 -7.28 6.20 -14.15
N LEU A 114 -7.77 5.27 -13.33
CA LEU A 114 -8.04 5.47 -11.90
C LEU A 114 -6.81 5.31 -11.00
N ARG A 115 -5.65 4.93 -11.57
CA ARG A 115 -4.46 4.58 -10.79
C ARG A 115 -3.98 5.67 -9.82
N VAL A 116 -4.12 6.94 -10.18
CA VAL A 116 -3.64 8.06 -9.33
C VAL A 116 -4.54 8.18 -8.09
N LEU A 117 -5.87 8.15 -8.30
CA LEU A 117 -6.85 8.15 -7.22
C LEU A 117 -6.75 6.89 -6.35
N ASP A 118 -6.53 5.73 -6.97
CA ASP A 118 -6.33 4.47 -6.24
C ASP A 118 -5.06 4.52 -5.37
N GLY A 119 -3.97 5.15 -5.86
CA GLY A 119 -2.74 5.39 -5.10
C GLY A 119 -2.95 6.28 -3.88
N GLU A 120 -3.70 7.38 -4.03
CA GLU A 120 -4.07 8.24 -2.90
C GLU A 120 -4.90 7.46 -1.86
N ILE A 121 -5.91 6.71 -2.31
CA ILE A 121 -6.76 5.90 -1.43
C ILE A 121 -5.93 4.88 -0.64
N ASP A 122 -5.01 4.18 -1.30
CA ASP A 122 -4.20 3.14 -0.67
C ASP A 122 -3.19 3.73 0.33
N VAL A 123 -2.53 4.85 -0.03
CA VAL A 123 -1.63 5.58 0.88
C VAL A 123 -2.38 6.07 2.12
N LEU A 124 -3.52 6.73 1.94
CA LEU A 124 -4.34 7.22 3.06
C LEU A 124 -4.87 6.06 3.91
N SER A 125 -5.27 4.96 3.28
CA SER A 125 -5.72 3.75 3.98
C SER A 125 -4.59 3.14 4.83
N ALA A 126 -3.35 3.12 4.34
CA ALA A 126 -2.21 2.56 5.06
C ALA A 126 -1.69 3.44 6.21
N VAL A 127 -1.85 4.77 6.12
CA VAL A 127 -1.49 5.66 7.26
C VAL A 127 -2.56 5.67 8.36
N ARG A 128 -3.81 5.31 8.05
CA ARG A 128 -4.92 5.31 9.00
C ARG A 128 -4.65 4.37 10.18
N ARG A 129 -4.99 4.81 11.40
CA ARG A 129 -5.00 3.94 12.57
C ARG A 129 -6.37 3.27 12.69
N ASP A 130 -6.47 2.05 12.19
CA ASP A 130 -7.64 1.20 12.34
C ASP A 130 -7.28 -0.26 12.71
N GLY A 131 -8.30 -1.09 12.93
CA GLY A 131 -8.12 -2.49 13.31
C GLY A 131 -7.41 -3.32 12.24
N THR A 132 -7.60 -2.99 10.96
CA THR A 132 -6.96 -3.70 9.85
C THR A 132 -5.47 -3.45 9.83
N ASN A 133 -5.04 -2.18 9.94
CA ASN A 133 -3.62 -1.85 9.99
C ASN A 133 -2.96 -2.34 11.28
N ALA A 134 -3.67 -2.31 12.41
CA ALA A 134 -3.19 -2.91 13.65
C ALA A 134 -2.96 -4.43 13.51
N LEU A 135 -3.86 -5.13 12.81
CA LEU A 135 -3.72 -6.56 12.52
C LEU A 135 -2.56 -6.84 11.57
N ALA A 136 -2.41 -6.06 10.50
CA ALA A 136 -1.29 -6.17 9.55
C ALA A 136 0.07 -6.04 10.27
N LEU A 137 0.22 -5.02 11.13
CA LEU A 137 1.42 -4.82 11.94
C LEU A 137 1.64 -5.99 12.92
N LYS A 138 0.59 -6.47 13.58
CA LYS A 138 0.68 -7.63 14.48
C LYS A 138 1.19 -8.87 13.74
N LYS A 139 0.68 -9.14 12.54
CA LYS A 139 1.08 -10.29 11.71
C LYS A 139 2.52 -10.16 11.22
N ALA A 140 2.93 -9.01 10.74
CA ALA A 140 4.33 -8.79 10.35
C ALA A 140 5.32 -8.94 11.51
N ASN A 141 4.97 -8.44 12.70
CA ASN A 141 5.78 -8.69 13.90
C ASN A 141 5.87 -10.18 14.27
N ALA A 142 4.79 -10.94 14.10
CA ALA A 142 4.80 -12.37 14.38
C ALA A 142 5.79 -13.11 13.48
N ILE A 143 5.88 -12.72 12.20
CA ILE A 143 6.88 -13.27 11.27
C ILE A 143 8.29 -12.94 11.75
N LEU A 144 8.57 -11.66 12.08
CA LEU A 144 9.90 -11.24 12.51
C LEU A 144 10.33 -11.93 13.80
N LYS A 145 9.45 -12.00 14.80
CA LYS A 145 9.75 -12.68 16.07
C LYS A 145 10.03 -14.17 15.88
N ALA A 146 9.31 -14.82 14.96
CA ALA A 146 9.46 -16.25 14.72
C ALA A 146 10.70 -16.58 13.89
N GLY A 147 10.95 -15.82 12.81
CA GLY A 147 12.01 -16.15 11.85
C GLY A 147 13.32 -15.39 12.06
N ARG A 148 13.30 -14.24 12.75
CA ARG A 148 14.47 -13.38 12.99
C ARG A 148 14.35 -12.68 14.37
N PRO A 149 14.39 -13.44 15.48
CA PRO A 149 14.23 -12.87 16.83
C PRO A 149 15.34 -11.86 17.19
N ASP A 150 16.47 -11.88 16.46
CA ASP A 150 17.57 -10.92 16.54
C ASP A 150 17.24 -9.55 15.93
N LEU A 151 16.28 -9.49 15.00
CA LEU A 151 15.86 -8.25 14.35
C LEU A 151 14.79 -7.54 15.19
N ASN A 152 15.22 -6.56 15.99
CA ASN A 152 14.31 -5.69 16.73
C ASN A 152 13.79 -4.53 15.85
N ILE A 153 12.77 -4.81 15.03
CA ILE A 153 12.12 -3.81 14.16
C ILE A 153 10.90 -3.22 14.87
N SER A 154 10.79 -1.89 14.91
CA SER A 154 9.65 -1.23 15.55
C SER A 154 8.39 -1.27 14.68
N ASN A 155 7.21 -1.12 15.31
CA ASN A 155 5.95 -0.94 14.56
C ASN A 155 5.98 0.27 13.63
N ALA A 156 6.73 1.32 14.00
CA ALA A 156 6.88 2.51 13.16
C ALA A 156 7.68 2.18 11.90
N ASP A 157 8.75 1.39 12.01
CA ASP A 157 9.55 0.95 10.87
C ASP A 157 8.77 -0.01 9.96
N LEU A 158 7.97 -0.91 10.53
CA LEU A 158 7.06 -1.76 9.75
C LEU A 158 6.02 -0.93 8.99
N LYS A 159 5.37 0.03 9.65
CA LYS A 159 4.40 0.95 9.02
C LYS A 159 5.06 1.73 7.88
N LYS A 160 6.27 2.25 8.11
CA LYS A 160 7.08 2.93 7.10
C LYS A 160 7.37 2.04 5.91
N SER A 161 7.77 0.79 6.16
CA SER A 161 8.10 -0.18 5.11
C SER A 161 6.87 -0.52 4.26
N PHE A 162 5.69 -0.69 4.85
CA PHE A 162 4.43 -0.88 4.10
C PHE A 162 4.07 0.32 3.22
N LEU A 163 4.19 1.53 3.76
CA LEU A 163 3.89 2.74 2.99
C LEU A 163 4.85 2.92 1.81
N LYS A 164 6.14 2.61 2.00
CA LYS A 164 7.11 2.61 0.90
C LYS A 164 6.72 1.62 -0.19
N ASN A 165 6.32 0.39 0.15
CA ASN A 165 5.88 -0.58 -0.85
C ASN A 165 4.73 -0.05 -1.71
N ILE A 166 3.74 0.58 -1.08
CA ILE A 166 2.60 1.19 -1.78
C ILE A 166 3.11 2.31 -2.71
N LEU A 167 3.88 3.26 -2.17
CA LEU A 167 4.42 4.39 -2.94
C LEU A 167 5.28 3.93 -4.12
N GLU A 168 6.21 3.00 -3.91
CA GLU A 168 7.06 2.41 -4.96
C GLU A 168 6.22 1.75 -6.06
N SER A 169 5.08 1.13 -5.71
CA SER A 169 4.19 0.50 -6.69
C SER A 169 3.48 1.54 -7.57
N TYR A 170 3.01 2.64 -6.99
CA TYR A 170 2.29 3.67 -7.74
C TYR A 170 3.21 4.67 -8.46
N GLN A 171 4.47 4.80 -8.04
CA GLN A 171 5.50 5.59 -8.73
C GLN A 171 6.03 4.93 -10.01
N SER A 172 5.71 3.66 -10.24
CA SER A 172 6.10 2.94 -11.45
C SER A 172 5.49 3.59 -12.71
N ALA A 173 6.36 4.02 -13.62
CA ALA A 173 5.99 4.71 -14.86
C ALA A 173 5.30 3.77 -15.87
N ALA A 174 3.98 3.67 -15.71
CA ALA A 174 3.03 2.94 -16.56
C ALA A 174 2.95 1.42 -16.32
N PRO A 175 1.73 0.83 -16.35
CA PRO A 175 1.51 -0.60 -16.20
C PRO A 175 2.10 -1.37 -17.39
N GLN A 176 3.39 -1.69 -17.34
CA GLN A 176 3.98 -2.60 -18.31
C GLN A 176 3.51 -4.03 -18.00
N GLY A 177 2.71 -4.60 -18.91
CA GLY A 177 2.12 -5.93 -18.76
C GLY A 177 0.63 -5.95 -18.42
N GLY A 178 -0.07 -4.81 -18.50
CA GLY A 178 -1.54 -4.73 -18.37
C GLY A 178 -2.09 -5.02 -16.98
N ARG A 179 -1.24 -5.02 -15.94
CA ARG A 179 -1.65 -5.18 -14.54
C ARG A 179 -1.63 -3.83 -13.83
N ASN A 180 -2.67 -3.58 -13.04
CA ASN A 180 -2.84 -2.32 -12.33
C ASN A 180 -2.09 -2.35 -10.98
N PRO A 181 -1.40 -1.26 -10.57
CA PRO A 181 -0.69 -1.19 -9.27
C PRO A 181 -1.59 -1.53 -8.08
N ARG A 182 -2.87 -1.18 -8.13
CA ARG A 182 -3.85 -1.51 -7.10
C ARG A 182 -4.00 -3.01 -6.87
N GLN A 183 -3.95 -3.80 -7.94
CA GLN A 183 -4.12 -5.25 -7.85
C GLN A 183 -2.93 -5.89 -7.12
N VAL A 184 -1.71 -5.49 -7.46
CA VAL A 184 -0.49 -6.04 -6.84
C VAL A 184 -0.34 -5.58 -5.39
N VAL A 185 -0.67 -4.32 -5.08
CA VAL A 185 -0.71 -3.79 -3.70
C VAL A 185 -1.76 -4.53 -2.87
N ARG A 186 -2.96 -4.74 -3.42
CA ARG A 186 -4.02 -5.46 -2.71
C ARG A 186 -3.65 -6.92 -2.47
N ALA A 187 -3.04 -7.60 -3.44
CA ALA A 187 -2.62 -8.98 -3.30
C ALA A 187 -1.62 -9.15 -2.14
N SER A 188 -0.65 -8.24 -1.97
CA SER A 188 0.31 -8.32 -0.87
C SER A 188 -0.32 -7.99 0.50
N ILE A 189 -1.23 -7.01 0.56
CA ILE A 189 -1.99 -6.70 1.78
C ILE A 189 -2.88 -7.87 2.18
N ASP A 190 -3.63 -8.45 1.24
CA ASP A 190 -4.52 -9.59 1.49
C ASP A 190 -3.71 -10.81 1.94
N ALA A 191 -2.55 -11.08 1.32
CA ALA A 191 -1.65 -12.15 1.76
C ALA A 191 -1.13 -11.95 3.19
N LEU A 192 -0.74 -10.72 3.55
CA LEU A 192 -0.32 -10.39 4.91
C LEU A 192 -1.48 -10.56 5.91
N LEU A 193 -2.67 -10.11 5.55
CA LEU A 193 -3.87 -10.21 6.39
C LEU A 193 -4.39 -11.64 6.51
N ASN A 194 -4.06 -12.54 5.59
CA ASN A 194 -4.41 -13.97 5.65
C ASN A 194 -3.36 -14.84 6.35
N LEU A 195 -2.21 -14.27 6.74
CA LEU A 195 -1.15 -15.01 7.42
C LEU A 195 -1.61 -15.62 8.74
N ASP A 196 -1.33 -16.90 8.99
CA ASP A 196 -1.65 -17.52 10.26
C ASP A 196 -0.76 -16.94 11.37
N ALA A 197 -1.34 -16.20 12.32
CA ALA A 197 -0.58 -15.59 13.40
C ALA A 197 -0.07 -16.61 14.43
N ALA A 198 -0.68 -17.81 14.52
CA ALA A 198 -0.21 -18.89 15.39
C ALA A 198 0.95 -19.66 14.75
N HIS A 199 0.96 -19.74 13.41
CA HIS A 199 2.01 -20.40 12.63
C HIS A 199 2.55 -19.45 11.54
N PRO A 200 3.22 -18.34 11.93
CA PRO A 200 3.54 -17.23 11.03
C PRO A 200 4.58 -17.55 9.96
N LEU A 201 5.31 -18.66 10.11
CA LEU A 201 6.27 -19.14 9.12
C LEU A 201 5.69 -20.19 8.16
N SER A 202 4.44 -20.63 8.33
CA SER A 202 3.81 -21.71 7.55
C SER A 202 3.63 -21.39 6.04
N SER A 203 2.87 -22.22 5.31
CA SER A 203 2.60 -22.01 3.88
C SER A 203 2.03 -20.61 3.54
N SER A 204 1.34 -19.96 4.48
CA SER A 204 0.85 -18.59 4.30
C SER A 204 1.98 -17.55 4.14
N LEU A 205 3.16 -17.80 4.72
CA LEU A 205 4.35 -16.97 4.49
C LEU A 205 4.81 -17.08 3.04
N GLY A 206 4.74 -18.27 2.45
CA GLY A 206 5.07 -18.49 1.03
C GLY A 206 4.17 -17.68 0.09
N GLN A 207 2.88 -17.57 0.41
CA GLN A 207 1.93 -16.74 -0.35
C GLN A 207 2.27 -15.25 -0.24
N LEU A 208 2.63 -14.77 0.95
CA LEU A 208 3.08 -13.38 1.15
C LEU A 208 4.37 -13.09 0.36
N ILE A 209 5.36 -13.98 0.41
CA ILE A 209 6.61 -13.84 -0.37
C ILE A 209 6.30 -13.78 -1.86
N ALA A 210 5.42 -14.66 -2.37
CA ALA A 210 5.04 -14.65 -3.78
C ALA A 210 4.36 -13.34 -4.20
N ALA A 211 3.42 -12.84 -3.38
CA ALA A 211 2.73 -11.57 -3.65
C ALA A 211 3.69 -10.37 -3.62
N LEU A 212 4.64 -10.35 -2.67
CA LEU A 212 5.67 -9.31 -2.61
C LEU A 212 6.65 -9.39 -3.78
N LYS A 213 7.02 -10.60 -4.23
CA LYS A 213 7.83 -10.78 -5.45
C LYS A 213 7.13 -10.22 -6.68
N GLU A 214 5.83 -10.51 -6.85
CA GLU A 214 5.05 -9.94 -7.93
C GLU A 214 5.02 -8.40 -7.87
N GLN A 215 4.79 -7.84 -6.68
CA GLN A 215 4.82 -6.39 -6.46
C GLN A 215 6.20 -5.79 -6.73
N ASN A 216 7.27 -6.50 -6.35
CA ASN A 216 8.64 -6.11 -6.60
C ASN A 216 8.99 -6.12 -8.09
N ASP A 217 8.62 -7.17 -8.81
CA ASP A 217 8.85 -7.28 -10.26
C ASP A 217 8.10 -6.19 -11.03
N PHE A 218 6.92 -5.82 -10.54
CA PHE A 218 6.16 -4.69 -11.06
C PHE A 218 6.89 -3.36 -10.84
N ALA A 219 7.47 -3.12 -9.65
CA ALA A 219 8.18 -1.89 -9.32
C ALA A 219 9.61 -1.81 -9.94
N GLN A 220 10.34 -2.92 -10.03
CA GLN A 220 11.75 -2.97 -10.47
C GLN A 220 11.96 -2.86 -11.97
N LYS A 221 10.98 -3.20 -12.81
CA LYS A 221 11.11 -3.11 -14.28
C LYS A 221 11.38 -1.68 -14.81
N ILE A 222 11.40 -0.68 -13.93
CA ILE A 222 11.52 0.74 -14.26
C ILE A 222 12.67 1.41 -13.50
N ASN A 223 12.95 0.98 -12.27
CA ASN A 223 14.09 1.47 -11.49
C ASN A 223 15.33 0.61 -11.79
N HIS A 224 16.09 1.00 -12.82
CA HIS A 224 17.41 0.43 -13.12
C HIS A 224 18.43 0.83 -12.03
N GLY A 225 18.36 0.21 -10.86
CA GLY A 225 19.40 0.31 -9.85
C GLY A 225 18.90 0.45 -8.42
N ASN A 226 19.47 -0.41 -7.57
CA ASN A 226 19.36 -0.51 -6.12
C ASN A 226 18.05 -1.07 -5.56
N GLY A 227 18.20 -2.05 -4.68
CA GLY A 227 17.11 -2.84 -4.10
C GLY A 227 16.00 -1.97 -3.52
N THR A 228 14.81 -2.15 -4.08
CA THR A 228 13.52 -1.67 -3.57
C THR A 228 13.35 -2.06 -2.10
N GLU A 229 12.56 -1.29 -1.35
CA GLU A 229 12.19 -1.67 0.02
C GLU A 229 11.47 -3.03 -0.01
N ILE A 230 10.66 -3.28 -1.04
CA ILE A 230 9.99 -4.57 -1.28
C ILE A 230 11.02 -5.70 -1.40
N GLY A 231 12.12 -5.51 -2.15
CA GLY A 231 13.19 -6.50 -2.30
C GLY A 231 13.89 -6.83 -0.97
N LYS A 232 14.13 -5.83 -0.12
CA LYS A 232 14.68 -6.03 1.23
C LYS A 232 13.74 -6.82 2.12
N GLN A 233 12.43 -6.54 2.06
CA GLN A 233 11.44 -7.33 2.79
C GLN A 233 11.41 -8.78 2.31
N ILE A 234 11.42 -9.03 1.00
CA ILE A 234 11.47 -10.39 0.45
C ILE A 234 12.68 -11.14 1.02
N ALA A 235 13.87 -10.55 1.00
CA ALA A 235 15.07 -11.18 1.53
C ALA A 235 14.94 -11.53 3.03
N VAL A 236 14.36 -10.63 3.85
CA VAL A 236 14.11 -10.90 5.27
C VAL A 236 13.11 -12.05 5.46
N LEU A 237 12.04 -12.09 4.66
CA LEU A 237 11.01 -13.14 4.74
C LEU A 237 11.52 -14.50 4.23
N GLU A 238 12.36 -14.52 3.21
CA GLU A 238 13.02 -15.73 2.72
C GLU A 238 13.99 -16.31 3.75
N LEU A 239 14.77 -15.45 4.42
CA LEU A 239 15.62 -15.87 5.55
C LEU A 239 14.77 -16.41 6.70
N ALA A 240 13.67 -15.74 7.05
CA ALA A 240 12.74 -16.21 8.07
C ALA A 240 12.13 -17.59 7.73
N LYS A 241 11.85 -17.84 6.44
CA LYS A 241 11.39 -19.14 5.95
C LYS A 241 12.48 -20.21 6.02
N ALA A 242 13.72 -19.90 5.64
CA ALA A 242 14.84 -20.82 5.73
C ALA A 242 15.06 -21.29 7.19
N HIS A 243 14.99 -20.37 8.16
CA HIS A 243 15.05 -20.73 9.58
C HIS A 243 13.93 -21.67 10.03
N GLN A 244 12.74 -21.62 9.42
CA GLN A 244 11.68 -22.59 9.71
C GLN A 244 12.05 -23.98 9.20
N ASP A 245 12.51 -24.08 7.96
CA ASP A 245 12.87 -25.35 7.34
C ASP A 245 14.04 -26.00 8.12
N ASP A 246 15.03 -25.20 8.54
CA ASP A 246 16.14 -25.65 9.38
C ASP A 246 15.69 -26.04 10.79
N SER A 247 14.85 -25.22 11.45
CA SER A 247 14.40 -25.51 12.83
C SER A 247 13.43 -26.70 12.91
N ILE A 248 12.66 -26.99 11.86
CA ILE A 248 11.88 -28.23 11.75
C ILE A 248 12.84 -29.42 11.68
N LEU A 249 13.89 -29.35 10.86
CA LEU A 249 14.88 -30.42 10.73
C LEU A 249 15.68 -30.61 12.03
N ASP A 250 16.10 -29.53 12.69
CA ASP A 250 16.85 -29.55 13.95
C ASP A 250 15.98 -29.99 15.15
N GLY A 251 14.67 -29.67 15.12
CA GLY A 251 13.71 -30.03 16.17
C GLY A 251 13.18 -31.47 16.06
N LEU A 252 13.34 -32.10 14.89
CA LEU A 252 12.98 -33.49 14.68
C LEU A 252 14.11 -34.39 15.19
N SER A 253 13.83 -35.18 16.22
CA SER A 253 14.75 -36.20 16.72
C SER A 253 14.05 -37.54 16.94
N GLY A 254 14.83 -38.62 16.89
CA GLY A 254 14.34 -39.98 17.10
C GLY A 254 13.22 -40.36 16.13
N LYS A 255 12.10 -40.84 16.68
CA LYS A 255 11.00 -41.41 15.89
C LYS A 255 10.27 -40.39 15.01
N ALA A 256 10.29 -39.10 15.37
CA ALA A 256 9.67 -38.05 14.59
C ALA A 256 10.47 -37.72 13.32
N LEU A 257 11.80 -37.74 13.41
CA LEU A 257 12.69 -37.57 12.26
C LEU A 257 12.56 -38.74 11.29
N SER A 258 12.59 -39.98 11.81
CA SER A 258 12.38 -41.18 11.00
C SER A 258 11.01 -41.18 10.30
N LEU A 259 9.94 -40.76 10.98
CA LEU A 259 8.62 -40.62 10.34
C LEU A 259 8.61 -39.56 9.24
N TYR A 260 9.32 -38.45 9.42
CA TYR A 260 9.44 -37.41 8.41
C TYR A 260 10.23 -37.92 7.18
N GLU A 261 11.37 -38.58 7.41
CA GLU A 261 12.19 -39.18 6.35
C GLU A 261 11.41 -40.24 5.56
N ASP A 262 10.72 -41.15 6.25
CA ASP A 262 9.87 -42.17 5.64
C ASP A 262 8.74 -41.54 4.81
N LEU A 263 8.12 -40.46 5.31
CA LEU A 263 7.07 -39.76 4.57
C LEU A 263 7.62 -39.10 3.30
N VAL A 264 8.81 -38.52 3.36
CA VAL A 264 9.48 -37.87 2.22
C VAL A 264 9.88 -38.91 1.16
N GLU A 265 10.40 -40.08 1.55
CA GLU A 265 10.69 -41.17 0.61
C GLU A 265 9.42 -41.67 -0.07
N ASN A 266 8.37 -41.95 0.69
CA ASN A 266 7.10 -42.40 0.14
C ASN A 266 6.49 -41.39 -0.84
N LEU A 267 6.61 -40.09 -0.56
CA LEU A 267 6.17 -39.04 -1.49
C LEU A 267 7.02 -38.96 -2.76
N LYS A 268 8.33 -39.20 -2.68
CA LYS A 268 9.21 -39.28 -3.86
C LYS A 268 8.85 -40.46 -4.74
N ASP A 269 8.55 -41.60 -4.16
CA ASP A 269 8.17 -42.80 -4.91
C ASP A 269 6.78 -42.65 -5.54
N LEU A 270 5.81 -42.10 -4.81
CA LEU A 270 4.51 -41.74 -5.37
C LEU A 270 4.63 -40.77 -6.56
N LYS A 271 5.53 -39.78 -6.47
CA LYS A 271 5.80 -38.85 -7.58
C LYS A 271 6.43 -39.53 -8.80
N LYS A 272 7.22 -40.59 -8.61
CA LYS A 272 7.77 -41.39 -9.73
C LYS A 272 6.69 -42.24 -10.39
N GLU A 273 5.77 -42.80 -9.61
CA GLU A 273 4.66 -43.63 -10.13
C GLU A 273 3.57 -42.81 -10.84
N LEU A 274 3.43 -41.54 -10.51
CA LEU A 274 2.51 -40.60 -11.18
C LEU A 274 3.06 -39.99 -12.48
N LYS A 275 4.29 -40.32 -12.88
CA LYS A 275 4.91 -39.93 -14.16
C LYS A 275 4.88 -41.08 -15.15
#